data_AF-A0A3Q3FDM1-F1
#
_entry.id   AF-A0A3Q3FDM1-F1
#
_cell.length_a   1.000
_cell.length_b   1.000
_cell.length_c   1.000
_cell.angle_alpha   90.00
_cell.angle_beta   90.00
_cell.angle_gamma   90.00
#
_symmetry.space_group_name_H-M   'P 1'
#
loop_
_entity.id
_entity.type
_entity.pdbx_description
1 polymer ?
#
loop_
_entity_poly.entity_id
_entity_poly.type
_entity_poly.pdbx_seq_one_letter_code
_entity_poly.pdbx_strand_id
1 'polypeptide(L)'
;MLRPWSHWVYFLRVSFVLGWLCYLLLIMINISMTTGVWSEIRLEQSPSEVKRPGETVKMSCIISGFDMTSDYIHWIRQKPGRALEWIGRMDTGSNANRFTISRDNDVDQVYLHMNSLTAEDSAVYYCARAPQ
;
A
#
# COMPACT_ATOMS: atom_id res chain seq x y z
N MET A 1 -68.38 26.11 -10.78
CA MET A 1 -68.00 24.73 -10.37
C MET A 1 -66.50 24.68 -10.13
N LEU A 2 -66.04 24.86 -8.89
CA LEU A 2 -64.64 24.63 -8.52
C LEU A 2 -64.54 23.20 -7.99
N ARG A 3 -63.73 22.34 -8.64
CA ARG A 3 -63.63 20.91 -8.31
C ARG A 3 -62.92 20.75 -6.95
N PRO A 4 -63.57 20.20 -5.90
CA PRO A 4 -63.00 20.08 -4.54
C PRO A 4 -61.82 19.08 -4.41
N TRP A 5 -61.47 18.42 -5.51
CA TRP A 5 -60.43 17.38 -5.58
C TRP A 5 -59.03 17.93 -5.83
N SER A 6 -58.90 19.18 -6.29
CA SER A 6 -57.59 19.78 -6.58
C SER A 6 -56.76 19.96 -5.31
N HIS A 7 -57.36 20.42 -4.21
CA HIS A 7 -56.68 20.67 -2.93
C HIS A 7 -56.01 19.42 -2.34
N TRP A 8 -56.67 18.25 -2.42
CA TRP A 8 -56.13 16.97 -1.97
C TRP A 8 -54.99 16.46 -2.85
N VAL A 9 -55.07 16.69 -4.17
CA VAL A 9 -53.99 16.34 -5.11
C VAL A 9 -52.75 17.22 -4.90
N TYR A 10 -52.93 18.52 -4.61
CA TYR A 10 -51.83 19.41 -4.24
C TYR A 10 -51.21 19.02 -2.90
N PHE A 11 -52.03 18.72 -1.89
CA PHE A 11 -51.54 18.28 -0.57
C PHE A 11 -50.73 16.98 -0.67
N LEU A 12 -51.22 15.98 -1.41
CA LEU A 12 -50.47 14.75 -1.69
C LEU A 12 -49.16 15.05 -2.42
N ARG A 13 -49.18 15.85 -3.50
CA ARG A 13 -47.96 16.23 -4.23
C ARG A 13 -46.94 16.96 -3.36
N VAL A 14 -47.38 17.87 -2.48
CA VAL A 14 -46.50 18.62 -1.56
C VAL A 14 -45.95 17.71 -0.46
N SER A 15 -46.77 16.80 0.10
CA SER A 15 -46.30 15.80 1.07
C SER A 15 -45.31 14.80 0.47
N PHE A 16 -45.53 14.36 -0.78
CA PHE A 16 -44.57 13.52 -1.50
C PHE A 16 -43.26 14.26 -1.76
N VAL A 17 -43.29 15.54 -2.17
CA VAL A 17 -42.09 16.36 -2.39
C VAL A 17 -41.34 16.64 -1.08
N LEU A 18 -42.03 17.01 0.00
CA LEU A 18 -41.43 17.23 1.32
C LEU A 18 -40.85 15.93 1.91
N GLY A 19 -41.54 14.80 1.74
CA GLY A 19 -41.04 13.48 2.12
C GLY A 19 -39.81 13.07 1.32
N TRP A 20 -39.78 13.35 0.02
CA TRP A 20 -38.62 13.10 -0.84
C TRP A 20 -37.42 13.99 -0.47
N LEU A 21 -37.66 15.28 -0.20
CA LEU A 21 -36.62 16.20 0.26
C LEU A 21 -36.05 15.80 1.63
N CYS A 22 -36.91 15.35 2.56
CA CYS A 22 -36.48 14.84 3.87
C CYS A 22 -35.67 13.54 3.73
N TYR A 23 -36.10 12.62 2.85
CA TYR A 23 -35.37 11.38 2.56
C TYR A 23 -34.00 11.65 1.91
N LEU A 24 -33.94 12.58 0.95
CA LEU A 24 -32.68 13.03 0.35
C LEU A 24 -31.78 13.69 1.40
N LEU A 25 -32.32 14.53 2.28
CA LEU A 25 -31.58 15.12 3.41
C LEU A 25 -31.03 14.04 4.36
N LEU A 26 -31.82 13.03 4.71
CA LEU A 26 -31.38 11.91 5.55
C LEU A 26 -30.28 11.09 4.87
N ILE A 27 -30.38 10.84 3.57
CA ILE A 27 -29.31 10.17 2.80
C ILE A 27 -28.03 11.01 2.82
N MET A 28 -28.12 12.32 2.59
CA MET A 28 -26.95 13.21 2.60
C MET A 28 -26.28 13.25 3.97
N ILE A 29 -27.06 13.27 5.06
CA ILE A 29 -26.55 13.23 6.44
C ILE A 29 -25.79 11.90 6.71
N ASN A 30 -26.31 10.76 6.24
CA ASN A 30 -25.65 9.47 6.41
C ASN A 30 -24.34 9.38 5.59
N ILE A 31 -24.31 9.92 4.37
CA ILE A 31 -23.10 9.94 3.52
C ILE A 31 -21.98 10.79 4.17
N SER A 32 -22.32 11.88 4.85
CA SER A 32 -21.33 12.71 5.57
C SER A 32 -20.66 12.00 6.75
N MET A 33 -21.28 10.97 7.33
CA MET A 33 -20.74 10.24 8.48
C MET A 33 -19.77 9.10 8.10
N THR A 34 -19.65 8.75 6.81
CA THR A 34 -18.86 7.59 6.36
C THR A 34 -17.47 7.90 5.81
N THR A 35 -17.01 9.16 5.81
CA THR A 35 -15.69 9.50 5.28
C THR A 35 -14.60 9.28 6.33
N GLY A 36 -14.30 8.01 6.63
CA GLY A 36 -13.05 7.64 7.28
C GLY A 36 -11.91 7.69 6.28
N VAL A 37 -10.81 8.40 6.60
CA VAL A 37 -9.56 8.28 5.85
C VAL A 37 -8.82 7.07 6.39
N TRP A 38 -8.71 6.02 5.58
CA TRP A 38 -7.88 4.86 5.90
C TRP A 38 -6.48 5.13 5.35
N SER A 39 -5.47 5.14 6.23
CA SER A 39 -4.07 5.17 5.80
C SER A 39 -3.65 3.74 5.54
N GLU A 40 -3.19 3.45 4.31
CA GLU A 40 -2.66 2.15 3.93
C GLU A 40 -1.14 2.24 3.82
N ILE A 41 -0.45 1.24 4.38
CA ILE A 41 1.00 1.07 4.21
C ILE A 41 1.23 0.32 2.92
N ARG A 42 2.07 0.88 2.03
CA ARG A 42 2.41 0.24 0.75
C ARG A 42 3.91 0.16 0.56
N LEU A 43 4.37 -1.03 0.19
CA LEU A 43 5.75 -1.33 -0.18
C LEU A 43 5.78 -1.66 -1.69
N GLU A 44 6.46 -0.83 -2.47
CA GLU A 44 6.58 -1.00 -3.92
C GLU A 44 8.02 -1.39 -4.29
N GLN A 45 8.19 -2.59 -4.86
CA GLN A 45 9.49 -3.09 -5.27
C GLN A 45 9.76 -2.85 -6.75
N SER A 46 11.04 -2.71 -7.10
CA SER A 46 11.48 -2.70 -8.50
C SER A 46 11.07 -4.00 -9.21
N PRO A 47 10.84 -3.97 -10.54
CA PRO A 47 10.51 -5.15 -11.32
C PRO A 47 11.56 -6.26 -11.21
N SER A 48 11.16 -7.49 -11.54
CA SER A 48 12.09 -8.62 -11.62
C SER A 48 13.14 -8.41 -12.72
N GLU A 49 14.40 -8.64 -12.41
CA GLU A 49 15.51 -8.55 -13.37
C GLU A 49 16.20 -9.90 -13.54
N VAL A 50 16.54 -10.24 -14.79
CA VAL A 50 17.39 -11.39 -15.12
C VAL A 50 18.79 -10.88 -15.43
N LYS A 51 19.78 -11.39 -14.71
CA LYS A 51 21.20 -11.02 -14.84
C LYS A 51 22.06 -12.25 -15.05
N ARG A 52 23.23 -12.05 -15.64
CA ARG A 52 24.24 -13.10 -15.79
C ARG A 52 25.04 -13.25 -14.49
N PRO A 53 25.60 -14.45 -14.23
CA PRO A 53 26.56 -14.62 -13.14
C PRO A 53 27.73 -13.63 -13.27
N GLY A 54 28.17 -13.05 -12.16
CA GLY A 54 29.22 -12.03 -12.09
C GLY A 54 28.73 -10.59 -12.20
N GLU A 55 27.52 -10.35 -12.70
CA GLU A 55 26.92 -9.01 -12.75
C GLU A 55 26.46 -8.54 -11.37
N THR A 56 26.19 -7.24 -11.26
CA THR A 56 25.60 -6.60 -10.08
C THR A 56 24.15 -6.25 -10.36
N VAL A 57 23.28 -6.43 -9.36
CA VAL A 57 21.90 -5.94 -9.39
C VAL A 57 21.65 -5.02 -8.20
N LYS A 58 20.86 -3.97 -8.44
CA LYS A 58 20.37 -3.05 -7.41
C LYS A 58 18.85 -3.09 -7.45
N MET A 59 18.24 -3.70 -6.44
CA MET A 59 16.79 -3.69 -6.28
C MET A 59 16.38 -2.58 -5.33
N SER A 60 15.20 -2.01 -5.54
CA SER A 60 14.66 -0.96 -4.69
C SER A 60 13.30 -1.32 -4.10
N CYS A 61 12.98 -0.70 -2.96
CA CYS A 61 11.72 -0.83 -2.25
C CYS A 61 11.31 0.56 -1.75
N ILE A 62 10.28 1.14 -2.35
CA ILE A 62 9.70 2.42 -1.95
C ILE A 62 8.68 2.14 -0.87
N ILE A 63 8.74 2.92 0.20
CA ILE A 63 7.86 2.79 1.36
C ILE A 63 6.97 4.01 1.44
N SER A 64 5.69 3.77 1.64
CA SER A 64 4.69 4.83 1.79
C SER A 64 3.72 4.46 2.92
N GLY A 65 3.23 5.49 3.62
CA GLY A 65 2.27 5.33 4.70
C GLY A 65 2.86 5.04 6.09
N PHE A 66 4.19 5.02 6.27
CA PHE A 66 4.83 4.99 7.59
C PHE A 66 6.26 5.54 7.58
N ASP A 67 6.72 5.97 8.75
CA ASP A 67 8.10 6.45 8.94
C ASP A 67 9.03 5.27 9.25
N MET A 68 9.98 5.04 8.34
CA MET A 68 11.01 4.02 8.45
C MET A 68 11.99 4.27 9.63
N THR A 69 11.95 5.41 10.34
CA THR A 69 12.73 5.58 11.59
C THR A 69 12.18 4.73 12.73
N SER A 70 10.88 4.46 12.74
CA SER A 70 10.20 3.69 13.78
C SER A 70 10.19 2.18 13.51
N ASP A 71 10.17 1.79 12.23
CA ASP A 71 10.10 0.40 11.79
C ASP A 71 11.26 0.06 10.83
N TYR A 72 11.94 -1.07 11.10
CA TYR A 72 13.00 -1.58 10.24
C TYR A 72 12.43 -2.30 9.01
N ILE A 73 13.07 -2.08 7.86
CA ILE A 73 12.83 -2.83 6.63
C ILE A 73 13.82 -3.97 6.52
N HIS A 74 13.29 -5.16 6.24
CA HIS A 74 14.00 -6.42 6.10
C HIS A 74 14.01 -6.85 4.65
N TRP A 75 15.14 -7.41 4.22
CA TRP A 75 15.26 -8.13 2.96
C TRP A 75 15.28 -9.62 3.23
N ILE A 76 14.42 -10.34 2.52
CA ILE A 76 14.22 -11.79 2.63
C ILE A 76 14.29 -12.37 1.22
N ARG A 77 14.96 -13.50 1.04
CA ARG A 77 14.92 -14.26 -0.22
C ARG A 77 14.23 -15.60 -0.05
N GLN A 78 13.56 -16.03 -1.12
CA GLN A 78 12.97 -17.34 -1.23
C GLN A 78 13.51 -18.06 -2.45
N LYS A 79 14.24 -19.16 -2.23
CA LYS A 79 14.66 -20.06 -3.30
C LYS A 79 13.52 -21.04 -3.62
N PRO A 80 13.38 -21.50 -4.87
CA PRO A 80 12.37 -22.49 -5.23
C PRO A 80 12.45 -23.73 -4.33
N GLY A 81 11.33 -24.10 -3.69
CA GLY A 81 11.25 -25.26 -2.79
C GLY A 81 12.00 -25.14 -1.46
N ARG A 82 12.49 -23.95 -1.09
CA ARG A 82 13.17 -23.71 0.20
C ARG A 82 12.38 -22.74 1.09
N ALA A 83 12.73 -22.74 2.36
CA ALA A 83 12.24 -21.75 3.33
C ALA A 83 12.72 -20.32 2.99
N LEU A 84 12.06 -19.34 3.60
CA LEU A 84 12.48 -17.95 3.55
C LEU A 84 13.83 -17.79 4.27
N GLU A 85 14.80 -17.17 3.60
CA GLU A 85 16.12 -16.86 4.14
C GLU A 85 16.23 -15.34 4.35
N TRP A 86 16.47 -14.92 5.59
CA TRP A 86 16.69 -13.51 5.91
C TRP A 86 18.09 -13.06 5.46
N ILE A 87 18.17 -11.94 4.73
CA ILE A 87 19.43 -11.36 4.23
C ILE A 87 19.97 -10.33 5.21
N GLY A 88 19.11 -9.43 5.69
CA GLY A 88 19.51 -8.29 6.49
C GLY A 88 18.39 -7.29 6.70
N ARG A 89 18.67 -6.26 7.51
CA ARG A 89 17.84 -5.04 7.65
C ARG A 89 18.68 -3.78 7.45
N MET A 90 18.05 -2.65 7.20
CA MET A 90 18.73 -1.37 6.90
C MET A 90 19.87 -0.98 7.87
N ASP A 91 19.73 -1.26 9.17
CA ASP A 91 20.72 -0.90 10.20
C ASP A 91 21.81 -1.95 10.43
N THR A 92 21.70 -3.14 9.81
CA THR A 92 22.62 -4.23 10.15
C THR A 92 24.03 -4.04 9.62
N GLY A 93 24.30 -3.00 8.83
CA GLY A 93 25.61 -2.79 8.21
C GLY A 93 26.14 -4.07 7.55
N SER A 94 25.21 -4.95 7.14
CA SER A 94 25.47 -6.35 6.83
C SER A 94 26.15 -6.40 5.48
N ASN A 95 27.43 -6.09 5.51
CA ASN A 95 28.41 -6.41 4.50
C ASN A 95 28.63 -7.92 4.58
N ALA A 96 27.60 -8.71 4.27
CA ALA A 96 27.73 -10.14 4.05
C ALA A 96 28.49 -10.36 2.73
N ASN A 97 29.72 -9.84 2.65
CA ASN A 97 30.73 -9.75 1.56
C ASN A 97 30.26 -9.42 0.12
N ARG A 98 28.97 -9.50 -0.19
CA ARG A 98 28.36 -9.39 -1.53
C ARG A 98 27.01 -8.66 -1.50
N PHE A 99 26.30 -8.69 -0.38
CA PHE A 99 25.05 -7.96 -0.19
C PHE A 99 25.32 -6.66 0.57
N THR A 100 24.77 -5.55 0.09
CA THR A 100 24.83 -4.23 0.74
C THR A 100 23.43 -3.65 0.77
N ILE A 101 22.93 -3.32 1.95
CA ILE A 101 21.63 -2.69 2.13
C ILE A 101 21.88 -1.21 2.39
N SER A 102 21.23 -0.34 1.63
CA SER A 102 21.31 1.12 1.80
C SER A 102 19.91 1.73 1.87
N ARG A 103 19.81 2.87 2.54
CA ARG A 103 18.58 3.63 2.70
C ARG A 103 18.78 5.05 2.19
N ASP A 104 17.81 5.54 1.47
CA ASP A 104 17.69 6.94 1.07
C ASP A 104 16.55 7.58 1.86
N ASN A 105 16.89 8.57 2.69
CA ASN A 105 15.97 9.22 3.61
C ASN A 105 15.13 10.31 2.92
N ASP A 106 15.54 10.80 1.75
CA ASP A 106 14.82 11.88 1.06
C ASP A 106 13.58 11.36 0.33
N VAL A 107 13.59 10.07 -0.02
CA VAL A 107 12.54 9.42 -0.85
C VAL A 107 11.95 8.16 -0.20
N ASP A 108 12.21 7.92 1.10
CA ASP A 108 11.75 6.74 1.85
C ASP A 108 11.95 5.43 1.08
N GLN A 109 13.16 5.23 0.58
CA GLN A 109 13.50 4.10 -0.29
C GLN A 109 14.65 3.27 0.28
N VAL A 110 14.49 1.95 0.26
CA VAL A 110 15.55 1.00 0.62
C VAL A 110 16.05 0.29 -0.61
N TYR A 111 17.35 0.11 -0.68
CA TYR A 111 18.02 -0.61 -1.75
C TYR A 111 18.72 -1.86 -1.23
N LEU A 112 18.64 -2.93 -2.01
CA LEU A 112 19.50 -4.10 -1.87
C LEU A 112 20.43 -4.17 -3.07
N HIS A 113 21.71 -3.91 -2.81
CA HIS A 113 22.79 -4.07 -3.76
C HIS A 113 23.37 -5.48 -3.61
N MET A 114 23.46 -6.21 -4.71
CA MET A 114 24.07 -7.54 -4.75
C MET A 114 25.19 -7.54 -5.77
N ASN A 115 26.42 -7.72 -5.30
CA ASN A 115 27.62 -7.76 -6.13
C ASN A 115 28.01 -9.20 -6.47
N SER A 116 28.50 -9.39 -7.69
CA SER A 116 28.99 -10.69 -8.18
C SER A 116 27.96 -11.80 -8.00
N LEU A 117 26.83 -11.66 -8.71
CA LEU A 117 25.74 -12.62 -8.70
C LEU A 117 26.22 -14.03 -9.04
N THR A 118 25.69 -15.02 -8.34
CA THR A 118 25.91 -16.44 -8.65
C THR A 118 24.60 -17.10 -9.04
N ALA A 119 24.66 -18.27 -9.68
CA ALA A 119 23.45 -19.04 -10.00
C ALA A 119 22.64 -19.39 -8.74
N GLU A 120 23.29 -19.51 -7.59
CA GLU A 120 22.63 -19.78 -6.31
C GLU A 120 21.84 -18.59 -5.76
N ASP A 121 22.10 -17.37 -6.24
CA ASP A 121 21.39 -16.17 -5.84
C ASP A 121 20.07 -15.97 -6.60
N SER A 122 19.74 -16.88 -7.53
CA SER A 122 18.44 -16.89 -8.22
C SER A 122 17.32 -17.26 -7.25
N ALA A 123 16.48 -16.29 -6.93
CA ALA A 123 15.43 -16.37 -5.93
C ALA A 123 14.41 -15.24 -6.13
N VAL A 124 13.27 -15.35 -5.44
CA VAL A 124 12.36 -14.22 -5.26
C VAL A 124 12.81 -13.43 -4.04
N TYR A 125 12.91 -12.10 -4.17
CA TYR A 125 13.36 -11.20 -3.11
C TYR A 125 12.19 -10.35 -2.62
N TYR A 126 11.97 -10.35 -1.30
CA TYR A 126 10.89 -9.64 -0.65
C TYR A 126 11.45 -8.55 0.26
N CYS A 127 10.86 -7.37 0.13
CA CYS A 127 11.00 -6.28 1.08
C CYS A 127 9.84 -6.39 2.08
N ALA A 128 10.15 -6.45 3.37
CA ALA A 128 9.16 -6.65 4.41
C ALA A 128 9.40 -5.72 5.60
N ARG A 129 8.32 -5.19 6.17
CA ARG A 129 8.35 -4.53 7.47
C ARG A 129 8.42 -5.57 8.58
N ALA A 130 9.12 -5.27 9.67
CA ALA A 130 9.01 -6.09 10.88
C ALA A 130 7.53 -6.13 11.36
N PRO A 131 7.02 -7.29 11.81
CA PRO A 131 5.74 -7.34 12.52
C PRO A 131 5.87 -6.60 13.86
N GLN A 132 4.85 -5.82 14.21
CA GLN A 132 4.68 -5.19 15.53
C GLN A 132 3.95 -6.15 16.49
#